data_AF-G5K371-F1
#
_entry.id   AF-G5K371-F1
#
_cell.length_a   1.000
_cell.length_b   1.000
_cell.length_c   1.000
_cell.angle_alpha   90.00
_cell.angle_beta   90.00
_cell.angle_gamma   90.00
#
_symmetry.space_group_name_H-M   'P 1'
#
loop_
_entity.id
_entity.type
_entity.pdbx_description
1 polymer ?
#
loop_
_entity_poly.entity_id
_entity_poly.type
_entity_poly.pdbx_seq_one_letter_code
_entity_poly.pdbx_strand_id
1 'polypeptide(L)'
;MKLKCYNVRGEEAVLAEQWAKINQIELSLEEGPLTSETAKNAAGFDGVVNAQIGPLDDAVYPILKELGIKQHNVVQVLICIT
;
A
#
# COMPACT_ATOMS: atom_id res chain seq x y z
N MET A 1 -10.60 3.44 8.67
CA MET A 1 -10.04 2.69 7.55
C MET A 1 -8.55 2.50 7.82
N LYS A 2 -8.02 1.31 7.60
CA LYS A 2 -6.60 0.97 7.77
C LYS A 2 -5.99 0.63 6.42
N LEU A 3 -4.92 1.32 6.03
CA LEU A 3 -4.20 1.03 4.80
C LEU A 3 -2.75 0.66 5.09
N LYS A 4 -2.23 -0.30 4.34
CA LYS A 4 -0.82 -0.70 4.34
C LYS A 4 -0.14 -0.11 3.11
N CYS A 5 0.87 0.73 3.31
CA CYS A 5 1.60 1.39 2.23
C CYS A 5 2.98 0.76 2.06
N TYR A 6 3.30 0.30 0.85
CA TYR A 6 4.59 -0.29 0.49
C TYR A 6 5.42 0.64 -0.37
N ASN A 7 6.75 0.49 -0.26
CA ASN A 7 7.76 1.24 -0.99
C ASN A 7 7.69 2.76 -0.79
N VAL A 8 7.24 3.21 0.39
CA VAL A 8 7.13 4.63 0.74
C VAL A 8 8.28 5.03 1.67
N ARG A 9 8.98 6.11 1.35
CA ARG A 9 10.15 6.59 2.11
C ARG A 9 10.36 8.10 2.04
N GLY A 10 11.16 8.64 2.95
CA GLY A 10 11.56 10.06 2.92
C GLY A 10 10.35 11.01 2.93
N GLU A 11 10.32 11.95 1.99
CA GLU A 11 9.27 12.97 1.89
C GLU A 11 7.88 12.35 1.61
N GLU A 12 7.81 11.25 0.86
CA GLU A 12 6.54 10.58 0.54
C GLU A 12 5.86 10.02 1.79
N ALA A 13 6.65 9.51 2.75
CA ALA A 13 6.14 9.02 4.03
C ALA A 13 5.47 10.16 4.81
N VAL A 14 6.13 11.32 4.88
CA VAL A 14 5.61 12.51 5.55
C VAL A 14 4.30 12.98 4.91
N LEU A 15 4.25 13.04 3.58
CA LEU A 15 3.05 13.43 2.84
C LEU A 15 1.90 12.42 3.04
N ALA A 16 2.20 11.12 3.02
CA ALA A 16 1.22 10.06 3.26
C ALA A 16 0.62 10.16 4.67
N GLU A 17 1.45 10.36 5.70
CA GLU A 17 0.99 10.55 7.07
C GLU A 17 0.13 11.81 7.25
N GLN A 18 0.51 12.93 6.62
CA GLN A 18 -0.28 14.16 6.64
C GLN A 18 -1.65 13.96 6.01
N TRP A 19 -1.70 13.35 4.82
CA TRP A 19 -2.95 13.01 4.15
C TRP A 19 -3.81 12.08 5.01
N ALA A 20 -3.22 11.06 5.63
CA ALA A 20 -3.93 10.13 6.48
C ALA A 20 -4.54 10.79 7.71
N LYS A 21 -3.80 11.72 8.34
CA LYS A 21 -4.29 12.50 9.47
C LYS A 21 -5.50 13.36 9.10
N ILE A 22 -5.47 14.02 7.95
CA ILE A 22 -6.59 14.84 7.45
C ILE A 22 -7.83 13.98 7.20
N ASN A 23 -7.64 12.77 6.66
CA ASN A 23 -8.72 11.86 6.29
C ASN A 23 -9.12 10.87 7.40
N GLN A 24 -8.51 10.96 8.59
CA GLN A 24 -8.74 10.04 9.71
C GLN A 24 -8.52 8.55 9.33
N ILE A 25 -7.47 8.31 8.54
CA ILE A 25 -7.04 6.99 8.10
C ILE A 25 -5.84 6.55 8.92
N GLU A 26 -5.82 5.28 9.32
CA GLU A 26 -4.67 4.67 9.96
C GLU A 26 -3.75 4.10 8.87
N LEU A 27 -2.50 4.55 8.83
CA LEU A 27 -1.49 4.03 7.91
C LEU A 27 -0.47 3.18 8.64
N SER A 28 -0.10 2.07 8.00
CA SER A 28 1.15 1.37 8.28
C SER A 28 2.06 1.52 7.07
N LEU A 29 3.20 2.19 7.26
CA LEU A 29 4.20 2.36 6.21
C LEU A 29 5.21 1.22 6.23
N GLU A 30 5.64 0.79 5.06
CA GLU A 30 6.68 -0.19 4.84
C GLU A 30 7.60 0.32 3.72
N GLU A 31 8.89 0.43 4.01
CA GLU A 31 9.88 0.91 3.02
C GLU A 31 10.15 -0.12 1.92
N GLY A 32 9.88 -1.40 2.19
CA GLY A 32 10.09 -2.50 1.25
C GLY A 32 9.00 -2.58 0.17
N PRO A 33 9.29 -3.26 -0.96
CA PRO A 33 8.34 -3.44 -2.05
C PRO A 33 7.19 -4.37 -1.68
N LEU A 34 6.08 -4.26 -2.40
CA LEU A 34 5.00 -5.23 -2.34
C LEU A 34 5.35 -6.46 -3.18
N THR A 35 5.60 -7.58 -2.51
CA THR A 35 5.93 -8.88 -3.11
C THR A 35 5.01 -9.96 -2.57
N SER A 36 5.07 -11.18 -3.11
CA SER A 36 4.31 -12.31 -2.59
C SER A 36 4.68 -12.68 -1.14
N GLU A 37 5.89 -12.33 -0.69
CA GLU A 37 6.32 -12.53 0.69
C GLU A 37 5.75 -11.44 1.61
N THR A 38 5.86 -10.17 1.20
CA THR A 38 5.45 -9.02 2.03
C THR A 38 3.95 -8.72 1.98
N ALA A 39 3.23 -9.22 0.97
CA ALA A 39 1.77 -9.06 0.84
C ALA A 39 1.01 -9.64 2.06
N LYS A 40 1.57 -10.65 2.72
CA LYS A 40 1.01 -11.23 3.96
C LYS A 40 0.94 -10.23 5.11
N ASN A 41 1.80 -9.20 5.09
CA ASN A 41 1.81 -8.13 6.11
C ASN A 41 0.58 -7.22 6.02
N ALA A 42 -0.22 -7.32 4.95
CA ALA A 42 -1.47 -6.58 4.78
C ALA A 42 -2.66 -7.25 5.50
N ALA A 43 -2.45 -8.33 6.26
CA ALA A 43 -3.51 -8.99 7.02
C ALA A 43 -4.17 -8.01 8.02
N GLY A 44 -5.51 -7.94 7.99
CA GLY A 44 -6.28 -7.05 8.87
C GLY A 44 -6.35 -5.59 8.42
N PHE A 45 -5.80 -5.25 7.25
CA PHE A 45 -5.97 -3.94 6.60
C PHE A 45 -7.13 -3.96 5.61
N ASP A 46 -7.74 -2.80 5.39
CA ASP A 46 -8.86 -2.63 4.46
C ASP A 46 -8.38 -2.49 3.00
N GLY A 47 -7.11 -2.14 2.80
CA GLY A 47 -6.52 -1.88 1.49
C GLY A 47 -4.99 -1.79 1.52
N VAL A 48 -4.40 -1.85 0.33
CA VAL A 48 -2.96 -1.67 0.13
C VAL A 48 -2.67 -0.53 -0.84
N VAL A 49 -1.64 0.24 -0.51
CA VAL A 49 -1.08 1.26 -1.39
C VAL A 49 0.32 0.79 -1.77
N ASN A 50 0.65 0.87 -3.05
CA ASN A 50 1.95 0.44 -3.54
C ASN A 50 2.60 1.56 -4.34
N ALA A 51 3.70 2.11 -3.82
CA ALA A 51 4.44 3.20 -4.42
C ALA A 51 5.65 2.67 -5.20
N GLN A 52 5.46 1.75 -6.14
CA GLN A 52 6.54 1.16 -6.94
C GLN A 52 6.47 1.54 -8.42
N ILE A 53 7.63 1.62 -9.06
CA ILE A 53 7.77 1.78 -10.51
C ILE A 53 7.91 0.39 -11.13
N GLY A 54 6.98 0.05 -12.02
CA GLY A 54 6.97 -1.23 -12.73
C GLY A 54 5.74 -2.09 -12.41
N PRO A 55 5.60 -3.24 -13.10
CA PRO A 55 4.48 -4.14 -12.89
C PRO A 55 4.55 -4.77 -11.50
N LEU A 56 3.38 -5.00 -10.91
CA LEU A 56 3.24 -5.84 -9.73
C LEU A 56 3.24 -7.30 -10.19
N ASP A 57 3.87 -8.19 -9.42
CA ASP A 57 3.80 -9.63 -9.68
C ASP A 57 2.36 -10.13 -9.52
N ASP A 58 1.85 -10.84 -10.53
CA ASP A 58 0.50 -11.40 -10.54
C ASP A 58 0.25 -12.33 -9.35
N ALA A 59 1.29 -12.95 -8.80
CA ALA A 59 1.22 -13.79 -7.60
C ALA A 59 0.77 -13.04 -6.34
N VAL A 60 0.82 -11.70 -6.33
CA VAL A 60 0.38 -10.87 -5.20
C VAL A 60 -1.15 -10.80 -5.11
N TYR A 61 -1.85 -10.75 -6.25
CA TYR A 61 -3.31 -10.55 -6.24
C TYR A 61 -4.09 -11.68 -5.53
N PRO A 62 -3.78 -12.98 -5.73
CA PRO A 62 -4.39 -14.05 -4.96
C PRO A 62 -4.21 -13.90 -3.45
N ILE A 63 -3.01 -13.50 -3.00
CA ILE A 63 -2.70 -13.33 -1.58
C ILE A 63 -3.53 -12.20 -0.99
N LEU A 64 -3.58 -11.04 -1.66
CA LEU A 64 -4.40 -9.92 -1.21
C LEU A 64 -5.89 -10.29 -1.15
N LYS A 65 -6.37 -11.05 -2.15
CA LYS A 65 -7.75 -11.55 -2.17
C LYS A 65 -8.06 -12.49 -1.00
N GLU A 66 -7.14 -13.39 -0.65
CA GLU A 66 -7.27 -14.27 0.52
C GLU A 66 -7.33 -13.49 1.83
N LEU A 67 -6.63 -12.36 1.91
CA LEU A 67 -6.68 -11.44 3.05
C LEU A 67 -7.95 -10.57 3.08
N GLY A 68 -8.85 -10.73 2.11
CA GLY A 68 -10.09 -9.94 1.99
C GLY A 68 -9.90 -8.58 1.33
N ILE A 69 -8.70 -8.28 0.81
CA ILE A 69 -8.38 -7.03 0.14
C ILE A 69 -8.83 -7.12 -1.31
N LYS A 70 -9.80 -6.29 -1.68
CA LYS A 70 -10.36 -6.26 -3.03
C LYS A 70 -9.42 -5.53 -3.98
N GLN A 71 -9.37 -5.96 -5.24
CA GLN A 71 -8.48 -5.38 -6.27
C GLN A 71 -8.69 -3.87 -6.46
N HIS A 72 -9.90 -3.34 -6.30
CA HIS A 72 -10.18 -1.90 -6.37
C HIS A 72 -9.60 -1.10 -5.18
N ASN A 73 -9.17 -1.78 -4.11
CA ASN A 73 -8.48 -1.18 -2.96
C ASN A 73 -6.95 -1.25 -3.09
N VAL A 74 -6.45 -1.71 -4.24
CA VAL A 74 -5.03 -1.61 -4.60
C VAL A 74 -4.84 -0.28 -5.31
N VAL A 75 -4.29 0.71 -4.60
CA VAL A 75 -3.95 2.00 -5.19
C VAL A 75 -2.47 1.97 -5.55
N GLN A 76 -2.17 1.84 -6.85
CA GLN A 76 -0.83 2.15 -7.33
C GLN A 76 -0.69 3.67 -7.34
N VAL A 77 0.03 4.21 -6.37
CA VAL A 77 0.42 5.61 -6.42
C VAL A 77 1.61 5.67 -7.37
N LEU A 78 1.32 5.86 -8.65
CA LEU A 78 2.32 6.39 -9.56
C LEU A 78 2.66 7.76 -8.99
N ILE A 79 3.89 7.90 -8.52
CA ILE A 79 4.45 9.14 -8.00
C ILE A 79 4.50 10.12 -9.18
N CYS A 80 3.36 10.72 -9.52
CA CYS A 80 3.29 12.00 -10.20
C CYS A 80 3.53 13.06 -9.12
N ILE A 81 4.78 13.12 -8.63
CA ILE A 81 5.30 14.38 -8.10
C ILE A 81 5.35 15.30 -9.31
N THR A 82 4.49 16.32 -9.31
CA THR A 82 4.62 17.51 -10.16
C THR A 82 6.03 18.06 -10.16
#